data_AF-A0A9D8BHD7-F1
#
_entry.id   AF-A0A9D8BHD7-F1
#
_cell.length_a   1.000
_cell.length_b   1.000
_cell.length_c   1.000
_cell.angle_alpha   90.00
_cell.angle_beta   90.00
_cell.angle_gamma   90.00
#
_symmetry.space_group_name_H-M   'P 1'
#
loop_
_entity.id
_entity.type
_entity.pdbx_description
1 polymer ?
#
loop_
_entity_poly.entity_id
_entity_poly.type
_entity_poly.pdbx_seq_one_letter_code
_entity_poly.pdbx_strand_id
1 'polypeptide(L)'
;MLTIARLFGKSPFSPLQSHMKKVGSCIKKLTEIFQEIENQNFEKIEALVAELSKLEHEADLTKNDIRNHLPRSLFLPIDRGQFLEILSIQDGIADKAEEIGNLLLLCPRNSLKVFTPTFQEFFKKNLETFWDTRQIIKEFDELLESSFGGAEAAKVKAMVDQTAYKEYQAEVLKTA
;
A
#
# COMPACT_ATOMS: atom_id res chain seq x y z
N MET A 1 -25.97 -6.26 10.38
CA MET A 1 -25.43 -7.56 9.94
C MET A 1 -25.10 -7.42 8.45
N LEU A 2 -23.81 -7.33 8.11
CA LEU A 2 -23.38 -7.23 6.71
C LEU A 2 -23.38 -8.65 6.12
N THR A 3 -24.21 -8.88 5.10
CA THR A 3 -24.31 -10.18 4.42
C THR A 3 -23.04 -10.43 3.57
N ILE A 4 -22.59 -11.69 3.47
CA ILE A 4 -21.42 -12.10 2.66
C ILE A 4 -21.47 -11.55 1.22
N ALA A 5 -22.67 -11.52 0.61
CA ALA A 5 -22.90 -10.94 -0.72
C ALA A 5 -22.52 -9.44 -0.83
N ARG A 6 -22.56 -8.71 0.28
CA ARG A 6 -22.23 -7.28 0.35
C ARG A 6 -20.73 -7.04 0.55
N LEU A 7 -19.99 -7.99 1.12
CA LEU A 7 -18.52 -7.90 1.29
C LEU A 7 -17.77 -8.19 -0.02
N PHE A 8 -18.24 -9.19 -0.76
CA PHE A 8 -17.59 -9.58 -2.02
C PHE A 8 -18.21 -8.93 -3.25
N GLY A 9 -19.46 -8.46 -3.21
CA GLY A 9 -20.09 -7.90 -4.40
C GLY A 9 -19.98 -8.86 -5.58
N LYS A 10 -19.43 -8.41 -6.72
CA LYS A 10 -19.13 -9.25 -7.89
C LYS A 10 -17.79 -10.01 -7.81
N SER A 11 -16.87 -9.61 -6.92
CA SER A 11 -15.51 -10.17 -6.86
C SER A 11 -15.04 -10.56 -5.44
N PRO A 12 -14.47 -11.76 -5.26
CA PRO A 12 -13.87 -12.17 -4.00
C PRO A 12 -12.69 -11.29 -3.56
N PHE A 13 -12.09 -10.50 -4.45
CA PHE A 13 -10.93 -9.64 -4.19
C PHE A 13 -11.28 -8.18 -3.92
N SER A 14 -12.54 -7.78 -4.09
CA SER A 14 -13.04 -6.44 -3.75
C SER A 14 -12.56 -5.93 -2.37
N PRO A 15 -12.53 -6.76 -1.31
CA PRO A 15 -12.03 -6.32 -0.01
C PRO A 15 -10.54 -5.95 -0.02
N LEU A 16 -9.68 -6.74 -0.69
CA LEU A 16 -8.25 -6.43 -0.82
C LEU A 16 -8.03 -5.15 -1.64
N GLN A 17 -8.78 -4.98 -2.73
CA GLN A 17 -8.70 -3.77 -3.55
C GLN A 17 -9.14 -2.52 -2.77
N SER A 18 -10.21 -2.64 -1.98
CA SER A 18 -10.72 -1.57 -1.11
C SER A 18 -9.69 -1.18 -0.04
N HIS A 19 -9.10 -2.18 0.62
CA HIS A 19 -8.05 -1.96 1.60
C HIS A 19 -6.80 -1.32 0.95
N MET A 20 -6.29 -1.86 -0.15
CA MET A 20 -5.15 -1.30 -0.89
C MET A 20 -5.40 0.13 -1.40
N LYS A 21 -6.66 0.51 -1.64
CA LYS A 21 -7.01 1.91 -1.94
C LYS A 21 -6.79 2.83 -0.74
N LYS A 22 -7.12 2.40 0.48
CA LYS A 22 -6.87 3.16 1.72
C LYS A 22 -5.38 3.25 2.04
N VAL A 23 -4.64 2.15 1.89
CA VAL A 23 -3.17 2.15 1.96
C VAL A 23 -2.59 3.16 0.96
N GLY A 24 -3.14 3.22 -0.26
CA GLY A 24 -2.75 4.23 -1.25
C GLY A 24 -3.00 5.67 -0.81
N SER A 25 -4.02 5.94 0.00
CA SER A 25 -4.21 7.27 0.61
C SER A 25 -3.11 7.60 1.61
N CYS A 26 -2.66 6.63 2.41
CA CYS A 26 -1.55 6.78 3.34
C CYS A 26 -0.25 7.14 2.60
N ILE A 27 0.06 6.40 1.52
CA ILE A 27 1.26 6.66 0.70
C ILE A 27 1.22 8.03 0.01
N LYS A 28 0.03 8.47 -0.46
CA LYS A 28 -0.13 9.84 -0.97
C LYS A 28 0.14 10.88 0.10
N LYS A 29 -0.42 10.72 1.29
CA LYS A 29 -0.21 11.65 2.40
C LYS A 29 1.26 11.69 2.83
N LEU A 30 1.93 10.54 2.87
CA LEU A 30 3.38 10.48 3.10
C LEU A 30 4.15 11.28 2.03
N THR A 31 3.77 11.16 0.75
CA THR A 31 4.39 11.94 -0.33
C THR A 31 4.21 13.45 -0.11
N GLU A 32 3.03 13.89 0.32
CA GLU A 32 2.76 15.30 0.65
C GLU A 32 3.61 15.79 1.83
N ILE A 33 3.81 14.95 2.86
CA ILE A 33 4.70 15.24 3.98
C ILE A 33 6.13 15.48 3.48
N PHE A 34 6.66 14.57 2.64
CA PHE A 34 8.02 14.70 2.10
C PHE A 34 8.20 15.94 1.23
N GLN A 35 7.18 16.36 0.48
CA GLN A 35 7.21 17.60 -0.30
C GLN A 35 7.25 18.85 0.59
N GLU A 36 6.63 18.81 1.77
CA GLU A 36 6.60 19.97 2.68
C GLU A 36 7.89 20.13 3.49
N ILE A 37 8.73 19.09 3.57
CA ILE A 37 10.01 19.14 4.31
C ILE A 37 10.92 20.25 3.76
N GLU A 38 10.96 20.44 2.44
CA GLU A 38 11.77 21.50 1.81
C GLU A 38 11.30 22.92 2.20
N ASN A 39 9.99 23.08 2.44
CA ASN A 39 9.40 24.36 2.84
C ASN A 39 9.59 24.69 4.34
N GLN A 40 10.06 23.73 5.14
CA GLN A 40 10.26 23.85 6.60
C GLN A 40 9.02 24.32 7.38
N ASN A 41 7.82 24.08 6.84
CA ASN A 41 6.58 24.40 7.52
C ASN A 41 6.20 23.27 8.49
N PHE A 42 6.85 23.27 9.65
CA PHE A 42 6.68 22.21 10.65
C PHE A 42 5.24 22.09 11.17
N GLU A 43 4.51 23.20 11.30
CA GLU A 43 3.09 23.17 11.69
C GLU A 43 2.25 22.41 10.65
N LYS A 44 2.53 22.64 9.36
CA LYS A 44 1.86 21.91 8.28
C LYS A 44 2.29 20.44 8.23
N ILE A 45 3.56 20.12 8.48
CA ILE A 45 4.05 18.74 8.58
C ILE A 45 3.34 18.01 9.73
N GLU A 46 3.24 18.62 10.91
CA GLU A 46 2.51 18.07 12.06
C GLU A 46 1.04 17.78 11.72
N ALA A 47 0.36 18.72 11.05
CA ALA A 47 -1.02 18.51 10.60
C ALA A 47 -1.15 17.36 9.58
N LEU A 48 -0.23 17.28 8.61
CA LEU A 48 -0.22 16.20 7.61
C LEU A 48 0.07 14.83 8.24
N VAL A 49 0.94 14.75 9.24
CA VAL A 49 1.21 13.51 9.99
C VAL A 49 -0.01 13.09 10.79
N ALA A 50 -0.71 14.03 11.44
CA ALA A 50 -1.97 13.71 12.13
C ALA A 50 -3.05 13.19 11.16
N GLU A 51 -3.14 13.75 9.95
CA GLU A 51 -4.01 13.22 8.89
C GLU A 51 -3.58 11.83 8.42
N LEU A 52 -2.26 11.57 8.31
CA LEU A 52 -1.73 10.25 7.97
C LEU A 52 -2.12 9.20 9.00
N SER A 53 -1.95 9.47 10.31
CA SER A 53 -2.38 8.57 11.39
C SER A 53 -3.88 8.28 11.33
N LYS A 54 -4.71 9.27 10.97
CA LYS A 54 -6.14 9.03 10.77
C LYS A 54 -6.41 8.09 9.59
N LEU A 55 -5.69 8.25 8.48
CA LEU A 55 -5.83 7.40 7.29
C LEU A 55 -5.37 5.96 7.55
N GLU A 56 -4.28 5.78 8.29
CA GLU A 56 -3.81 4.47 8.77
C GLU A 56 -4.89 3.81 9.62
N HIS A 57 -5.44 4.54 10.61
CA HIS A 57 -6.47 3.97 11.48
C HIS A 57 -7.70 3.53 10.70
N GLU A 58 -8.10 4.32 9.69
CA GLU A 58 -9.17 3.95 8.76
C GLU A 58 -8.85 2.72 7.89
N ALA A 59 -7.58 2.45 7.61
CA ALA A 59 -7.11 1.25 6.91
C ALA A 59 -7.16 0.03 7.86
N ASP A 60 -6.63 0.14 9.09
CA ASP A 60 -6.68 -0.94 10.08
C ASP A 60 -8.12 -1.34 10.44
N LEU A 61 -9.02 -0.37 10.62
CA LEU A 61 -10.46 -0.64 10.80
C LEU A 61 -11.03 -1.46 9.63
N THR A 62 -10.60 -1.16 8.41
CA THR A 62 -11.03 -1.89 7.20
C THR A 62 -10.44 -3.30 7.19
N LYS A 63 -9.15 -3.49 7.49
CA LYS A 63 -8.53 -4.81 7.65
C LYS A 63 -9.27 -5.64 8.70
N ASN A 64 -9.60 -5.06 9.85
CA ASN A 64 -10.30 -5.75 10.92
C ASN A 64 -11.72 -6.16 10.49
N ASP A 65 -12.44 -5.28 9.79
CA ASP A 65 -13.74 -5.62 9.20
C ASP A 65 -13.64 -6.79 8.22
N ILE A 66 -12.63 -6.79 7.34
CA ILE A 66 -12.37 -7.88 6.41
C ILE A 66 -12.09 -9.19 7.15
N ARG A 67 -11.18 -9.18 8.13
CA ARG A 67 -10.80 -10.38 8.92
C ARG A 67 -12.00 -10.99 9.64
N ASN A 68 -12.85 -10.16 10.22
CA ASN A 68 -14.01 -10.58 11.00
C ASN A 68 -15.12 -11.17 10.14
N HIS A 69 -15.24 -10.74 8.89
CA HIS A 69 -16.31 -11.15 7.99
C HIS A 69 -15.86 -12.07 6.85
N LEU A 70 -14.56 -12.41 6.77
CA LEU A 70 -14.03 -13.34 5.77
C LEU A 70 -14.50 -14.78 6.07
N PRO A 71 -15.32 -15.41 5.20
CA PRO A 71 -15.85 -16.74 5.40
C PRO A 71 -14.73 -17.79 5.42
N ARG A 72 -14.94 -18.87 6.18
CA ARG A 72 -13.91 -19.91 6.39
C ARG A 72 -13.69 -20.83 5.19
N SER A 73 -14.71 -21.13 4.37
CA SER A 73 -14.57 -22.19 3.35
C SER A 73 -15.59 -22.19 2.20
N LEU A 74 -16.27 -21.09 1.88
CA LEU A 74 -17.25 -21.08 0.79
C LEU A 74 -16.74 -20.24 -0.38
N PHE A 75 -16.28 -20.93 -1.44
CA PHE A 75 -16.06 -20.43 -2.81
C PHE A 75 -14.99 -19.35 -3.02
N LEU A 76 -13.94 -19.28 -2.20
CA LEU A 76 -12.78 -18.44 -2.54
C LEU A 76 -11.89 -19.15 -3.58
N PRO A 77 -11.46 -18.47 -4.64
CA PRO A 77 -10.57 -19.05 -5.66
C PRO A 77 -9.13 -19.23 -5.17
N ILE A 78 -8.81 -18.72 -3.99
CA ILE A 78 -7.51 -18.84 -3.32
C ILE A 78 -7.69 -19.29 -1.87
N ASP A 79 -6.62 -19.79 -1.27
CA ASP A 79 -6.61 -20.16 0.15
C ASP A 79 -6.86 -18.92 1.05
N ARG A 80 -7.60 -19.13 2.14
CA ARG A 80 -7.93 -18.06 3.10
C ARG A 80 -6.68 -17.52 3.78
N GLY A 81 -5.70 -18.37 4.08
CA GLY A 81 -4.42 -17.97 4.65
C GLY A 81 -3.68 -17.01 3.72
N GLN A 82 -3.57 -17.36 2.44
CA GLN A 82 -2.95 -16.49 1.42
C GLN A 82 -3.67 -15.15 1.27
N PHE A 83 -5.00 -15.14 1.29
CA PHE A 83 -5.78 -13.90 1.28
C PHE A 83 -5.44 -12.99 2.47
N LEU A 84 -5.39 -13.58 3.67
CA LEU A 84 -5.07 -12.85 4.90
C LEU A 84 -3.61 -12.40 4.96
N GLU A 85 -2.71 -13.16 4.36
CA GLU A 85 -1.30 -12.78 4.21
C GLU A 85 -1.17 -11.54 3.33
N ILE A 86 -1.83 -11.51 2.16
CA ILE A 86 -1.86 -10.32 1.30
C ILE A 86 -2.43 -9.12 2.06
N LEU A 87 -3.55 -9.30 2.78
CA LEU A 87 -4.13 -8.23 3.59
C LEU A 87 -3.16 -7.72 4.65
N SER A 88 -2.44 -8.61 5.33
CA SER A 88 -1.45 -8.25 6.35
C SER A 88 -0.25 -7.51 5.76
N ILE A 89 0.20 -7.88 4.56
CA ILE A 89 1.30 -7.19 3.86
C ILE A 89 0.85 -5.78 3.45
N GLN A 90 -0.36 -5.64 2.90
CA GLN A 90 -0.90 -4.32 2.54
C GLN A 90 -0.98 -3.38 3.75
N ASP A 91 -1.42 -3.90 4.89
CA ASP A 91 -1.55 -3.16 6.14
C ASP A 91 -0.20 -2.68 6.65
N GLY A 92 0.82 -3.55 6.67
CA GLY A 92 2.17 -3.17 7.07
C GLY A 92 2.78 -2.01 6.25
N ILE A 93 2.30 -1.78 5.01
CA ILE A 93 2.71 -0.62 4.21
C ILE A 93 2.13 0.68 4.80
N ALA A 94 0.86 0.67 5.23
CA ALA A 94 0.25 1.83 5.88
C ALA A 94 0.90 2.10 7.25
N ASP A 95 1.15 1.06 8.03
CA ASP A 95 1.85 1.16 9.31
C ASP A 95 3.23 1.79 9.15
N LYS A 96 4.02 1.34 8.16
CA LYS A 96 5.34 1.94 7.89
C LYS A 96 5.21 3.39 7.46
N ALA A 97 4.20 3.75 6.67
CA ALA A 97 3.99 5.14 6.28
C ALA A 97 3.74 6.03 7.51
N GLU A 98 2.85 5.59 8.41
CA GLU A 98 2.57 6.30 9.66
C GLU A 98 3.82 6.41 10.55
N GLU A 99 4.55 5.32 10.74
CA GLU A 99 5.79 5.32 11.51
C GLU A 99 6.83 6.30 10.95
N ILE A 100 6.99 6.36 9.62
CA ILE A 100 7.88 7.34 8.99
C ILE A 100 7.40 8.76 9.30
N GLY A 101 6.10 9.04 9.18
CA GLY A 101 5.51 10.33 9.53
C GLY A 101 5.81 10.74 10.98
N ASN A 102 5.59 9.82 11.92
CA ASN A 102 5.87 10.05 13.34
C ASN A 102 7.37 10.25 13.61
N LEU A 103 8.25 9.47 12.97
CA LEU A 103 9.70 9.62 13.08
C LEU A 103 10.17 10.99 12.60
N LEU A 104 9.58 11.53 11.54
CA LEU A 104 9.90 12.87 11.03
C LEU A 104 9.60 13.96 12.08
N LEU A 105 8.55 13.82 12.88
CA LEU A 105 8.25 14.78 13.96
C LEU A 105 9.26 14.73 15.11
N LEU A 106 9.87 13.56 15.33
CA LEU A 106 10.89 13.36 16.36
C LEU A 106 12.29 13.80 15.89
N CYS A 107 12.50 13.92 14.58
CA CYS A 107 13.79 14.34 14.04
C CYS A 107 14.09 15.80 14.37
N PRO A 108 15.36 16.14 14.73
CA PRO A 108 15.76 17.53 14.85
C PRO A 108 15.50 18.29 13.55
N ARG A 109 14.83 19.44 13.63
CA ARG A 109 14.42 20.27 12.48
C ARG A 109 15.56 20.58 11.51
N ASN A 110 16.78 20.72 12.02
CA ASN A 110 17.97 20.98 11.20
C ASN A 110 18.46 19.78 10.39
N SER A 111 18.11 18.55 10.80
CA SER A 111 18.49 17.30 10.13
C SER A 111 17.61 16.98 8.91
N LEU A 112 16.40 17.56 8.85
CA LEU A 112 15.47 17.38 7.73
C LEU A 112 15.74 18.31 6.54
N LYS A 113 16.74 19.21 6.65
CA LYS A 113 16.93 20.30 5.69
C LYS A 113 17.44 19.87 4.31
N VAL A 114 18.01 18.68 4.18
CA VAL A 114 18.56 18.22 2.89
C VAL A 114 18.48 16.70 2.83
N PHE A 115 17.42 16.17 2.21
CA PHE A 115 17.52 14.83 1.67
C PHE A 115 18.46 14.86 0.47
N THR A 116 19.38 13.91 0.41
CA THR A 116 20.30 13.80 -0.72
C THR A 116 19.52 13.46 -1.99
N PRO A 117 20.02 13.81 -3.19
CA PRO A 117 19.41 13.36 -4.44
C PRO A 117 19.23 11.83 -4.50
N THR A 118 20.18 11.07 -3.95
CA THR A 118 20.08 9.61 -3.82
C THR A 118 18.88 9.19 -2.98
N PHE A 119 18.62 9.86 -1.85
CA PHE A 119 17.45 9.57 -1.02
C PHE A 119 16.14 9.90 -1.75
N GLN A 120 16.09 11.02 -2.48
CA GLN A 120 14.90 11.38 -3.26
C GLN A 120 14.61 10.33 -4.35
N GLU A 121 15.64 9.81 -5.01
CA GLU A 121 15.50 8.73 -5.98
C GLU A 121 15.06 7.42 -5.33
N PHE A 122 15.65 7.07 -4.18
CA PHE A 122 15.24 5.92 -3.37
C PHE A 122 13.76 6.00 -2.98
N PHE A 123 13.32 7.15 -2.45
CA PHE A 123 11.93 7.37 -2.07
C PHE A 123 11.00 7.24 -3.29
N LYS A 124 11.36 7.89 -4.40
CA LYS A 124 10.61 7.80 -5.66
C LYS A 124 10.48 6.35 -6.14
N LYS A 125 11.55 5.56 -6.08
CA LYS A 125 11.52 4.15 -6.50
C LYS A 125 10.59 3.31 -5.64
N ASN A 126 10.59 3.52 -4.32
CA ASN A 126 9.63 2.88 -3.42
C ASN A 126 8.18 3.25 -3.77
N LEU A 127 7.90 4.52 -4.08
CA LEU A 127 6.57 4.95 -4.52
C LEU A 127 6.17 4.26 -5.84
N GLU A 128 7.06 4.21 -6.84
CA GLU A 128 6.80 3.51 -8.10
C GLU A 128 6.44 2.04 -7.87
N THR A 129 7.20 1.32 -7.03
CA THR A 129 6.96 -0.08 -6.68
C THR A 129 5.61 -0.27 -5.99
N PHE A 130 5.24 0.61 -5.06
CA PHE A 130 3.94 0.56 -4.41
C PHE A 130 2.78 0.75 -5.40
N TRP A 131 2.88 1.75 -6.29
CA TRP A 131 1.81 2.04 -7.26
C TRP A 131 1.64 0.93 -8.29
N ASP A 132 2.72 0.29 -8.73
CA ASP A 132 2.68 -0.90 -9.57
C ASP A 132 2.02 -2.07 -8.84
N THR A 133 2.40 -2.33 -7.58
CA THR A 133 1.79 -3.38 -6.74
C THR A 133 0.28 -3.15 -6.59
N ARG A 134 -0.14 -1.91 -6.36
CA ARG A 134 -1.55 -1.56 -6.31
C ARG A 134 -2.25 -1.81 -7.65
N GLN A 135 -1.58 -1.57 -8.77
CA GLN A 135 -2.16 -1.88 -10.08
C GLN A 135 -2.32 -3.40 -10.25
N ILE A 136 -1.33 -4.20 -9.85
CA ILE A 136 -1.43 -5.68 -9.85
C ILE A 136 -2.65 -6.16 -9.04
N ILE A 137 -2.87 -5.62 -7.84
CA ILE A 137 -4.06 -5.98 -7.01
C ILE A 137 -5.38 -5.68 -7.72
N LYS A 138 -5.44 -4.66 -8.59
CA LYS A 138 -6.67 -4.39 -9.36
C LYS A 138 -6.94 -5.44 -10.42
N GLU A 139 -5.90 -6.00 -11.03
CA GLU A 139 -6.02 -7.03 -12.09
C GLU A 139 -6.50 -8.39 -11.56
N PHE A 140 -6.71 -8.53 -10.25
CA PHE A 140 -7.14 -9.79 -9.64
C PHE A 140 -8.52 -10.25 -10.13
N ASP A 141 -9.38 -9.33 -10.54
CA ASP A 141 -10.71 -9.66 -11.05
C ASP A 141 -10.61 -10.24 -12.47
N GLU A 142 -9.82 -9.60 -13.33
CA GLU A 142 -9.53 -10.07 -14.68
C GLU A 142 -8.77 -11.40 -14.67
N LEU A 143 -7.87 -11.60 -13.71
CA LEU A 143 -7.23 -12.89 -13.47
C LEU A 143 -8.23 -13.97 -13.08
N LEU A 144 -9.19 -13.64 -12.22
CA LEU A 144 -10.21 -14.59 -11.82
C LEU A 144 -11.12 -14.97 -13.00
N GLU A 145 -11.56 -13.99 -13.78
CA GLU A 145 -12.40 -14.20 -14.96
C GLU A 145 -11.71 -15.06 -16.02
N SER A 146 -10.39 -14.92 -16.15
CA SER A 146 -9.54 -15.75 -17.02
C SER A 146 -9.06 -17.07 -16.38
N SER A 147 -9.56 -17.42 -15.18
CA SER A 147 -9.15 -18.60 -14.41
C SER A 147 -7.63 -18.70 -14.21
N PHE A 148 -6.97 -17.55 -14.02
CA PHE A 148 -5.53 -17.39 -13.86
C PHE A 148 -4.71 -17.94 -15.05
N GLY A 149 -5.29 -17.91 -16.25
CA GLY A 149 -4.67 -18.42 -17.47
C GLY A 149 -4.65 -17.41 -18.62
N GLY A 150 -4.01 -17.82 -19.73
CA GLY A 150 -4.01 -17.08 -20.98
C GLY A 150 -3.27 -15.74 -20.93
N ALA A 151 -3.75 -14.78 -21.73
CA ALA A 151 -3.10 -13.48 -21.92
C ALA A 151 -3.08 -12.61 -20.65
N GLU A 152 -4.14 -12.66 -19.83
CA GLU A 152 -4.21 -11.87 -18.58
C GLU A 152 -3.20 -12.37 -17.54
N ALA A 153 -3.02 -13.69 -17.40
CA ALA A 153 -1.99 -14.24 -16.55
C ALA A 153 -0.57 -13.84 -17.00
N ALA A 154 -0.31 -13.85 -18.31
CA ALA A 154 0.97 -13.42 -18.87
C ALA A 154 1.22 -11.92 -18.64
N LYS A 155 0.20 -11.08 -18.81
CA LYS A 155 0.23 -9.64 -18.52
C LYS A 155 0.57 -9.37 -17.06
N VAL A 156 -0.15 -9.99 -16.12
CA VAL A 156 0.09 -9.76 -14.68
C VAL A 156 1.46 -10.31 -14.27
N LYS A 157 1.89 -11.44 -14.81
CA LYS A 157 3.25 -11.93 -14.58
C LYS A 157 4.30 -10.90 -15.02
N ALA A 158 4.15 -10.29 -16.20
CA ALA A 158 5.06 -9.25 -16.66
C ALA A 158 5.05 -8.02 -15.74
N MET A 159 3.88 -7.63 -15.22
CA MET A 159 3.77 -6.56 -14.22
C MET A 159 4.50 -6.90 -12.92
N VAL A 160 4.40 -8.14 -12.44
CA VAL A 160 5.14 -8.62 -11.26
C VAL A 160 6.64 -8.58 -11.51
N ASP A 161 7.11 -9.09 -12.65
CA ASP A 161 8.53 -9.08 -13.02
C ASP A 161 9.07 -7.63 -13.07
N GLN A 162 8.31 -6.70 -13.65
CA GLN A 162 8.66 -5.27 -13.68
C GLN A 162 8.69 -4.63 -12.29
N THR A 163 7.71 -4.95 -11.44
CA THR A 163 7.63 -4.44 -10.07
C THR A 163 8.81 -4.93 -9.23
N ALA A 164 9.15 -6.22 -9.35
CA ALA A 164 10.31 -6.81 -8.68
C ALA A 164 11.62 -6.15 -9.12
N TYR A 165 11.76 -5.82 -10.40
CA TYR A 165 12.93 -5.08 -10.88
C TYR A 165 13.04 -3.67 -10.27
N LYS A 166 11.91 -2.95 -10.10
CA LYS A 166 11.90 -1.64 -9.44
C LYS A 166 12.23 -1.73 -7.94
N GLU A 167 11.76 -2.78 -7.27
CA GLU A 167 12.13 -3.08 -5.88
C GLU A 167 13.64 -3.30 -5.75
N TYR A 168 14.24 -4.11 -6.64
CA TYR A 168 15.69 -4.30 -6.68
C TYR A 168 16.44 -2.97 -6.88
N GLN A 169 15.97 -2.10 -7.78
CA GLN A 169 16.56 -0.76 -7.96
C GLN A 169 16.52 0.07 -6.67
N ALA A 170 15.43 -0.01 -5.90
CA ALA A 170 15.32 0.67 -4.62
C ALA A 170 16.33 0.12 -3.59
N GLU A 171 16.51 -1.21 -3.52
CA GLU A 171 17.48 -1.82 -2.59
C GLU A 171 18.93 -1.44 -2.93
N VAL A 172 19.26 -1.31 -4.22
CA VAL A 172 20.59 -0.81 -4.64
C VAL A 172 20.80 0.63 -4.15
N LEU A 173 19.81 1.51 -4.34
CA LEU A 173 19.88 2.92 -3.93
C LEU A 173 19.97 3.12 -2.41
N LYS A 174 19.39 2.20 -1.63
CA LYS A 174 19.47 2.21 -0.16
C LYS A 174 20.89 2.08 0.37
N THR A 175 21.77 1.40 -0.38
CA THR A 175 23.17 1.13 0.00
C THR A 175 24.19 2.08 -0.63
N ALA A 176 23.73 3.03 -1.45
CA ALA A 176 24.53 4.00 -2.20
C ALA A 176 24.67 5.34 -1.44
#